data_AF-A0A7D5ZL73-F1
#
_entry.id   AF-A0A7D5ZL73-F1
#
_cell.length_a   1.000
_cell.length_b   1.000
_cell.length_c   1.000
_cell.angle_alpha   90.00
_cell.angle_beta   90.00
_cell.angle_gamma   90.00
#
_symmetry.space_group_name_H-M   'P 1'
#
loop_
_entity.id
_entity.type
_entity.pdbx_description
1 polymer ?
#
loop_
_entity_poly.entity_id
_entity_poly.type
_entity_poly.pdbx_seq_one_letter_code
_entity_poly.pdbx_strand_id
1 'polypeptide(L)'
;MSGPPSVPRPSKETAALVTQVVDELARHLTPDTVHPPAEGADAIDDARRRALERLHVLADVKEAVRRLEDQAAHAAAASGAGYPEIGQALSMSRQGARRRWPGLITNSTHRRTHSPTPRSL
;
A
#
# COMPACT_ATOMS: atom_id res chain seq x y z
N MET A 1 -16.85 -27.47 3.82
CA MET A 1 -15.60 -26.68 3.97
C MET A 1 -15.80 -25.36 3.24
N SER A 2 -16.15 -24.29 3.95
CA SER A 2 -16.29 -22.97 3.34
C SER A 2 -14.90 -22.40 3.08
N GLY A 3 -14.59 -22.07 1.83
CA GLY A 3 -13.34 -21.39 1.48
C GLY A 3 -13.26 -19.99 2.12
N PRO A 4 -12.06 -19.45 2.32
CA PRO A 4 -11.90 -18.11 2.88
C PRO A 4 -12.58 -17.07 1.98
N PRO A 5 -13.17 -16.00 2.56
CA PRO A 5 -13.78 -14.93 1.78
C PRO A 5 -12.74 -14.29 0.87
N SER A 6 -12.97 -14.33 -0.44
CA SER A 6 -12.08 -13.71 -1.41
C SER A 6 -12.14 -12.20 -1.26
N VAL A 7 -11.02 -11.58 -0.90
CA VAL A 7 -10.88 -10.12 -0.92
C VAL A 7 -11.08 -9.65 -2.36
N PRO A 8 -12.04 -8.75 -2.64
CA PRO A 8 -12.26 -8.25 -3.99
C PRO A 8 -11.00 -7.55 -4.48
N ARG A 9 -10.51 -7.95 -5.66
CA ARG A 9 -9.42 -7.23 -6.33
C ARG A 9 -9.91 -5.82 -6.71
N PRO A 10 -9.08 -4.78 -6.57
CA PRO A 10 -9.45 -3.47 -7.07
C PRO A 10 -9.75 -3.56 -8.57
N SER A 11 -10.85 -2.93 -9.00
CA SER A 11 -11.21 -2.89 -10.41
C SER A 11 -10.18 -2.06 -11.20
N LYS A 12 -10.12 -2.25 -12.52
CA LYS A 12 -9.26 -1.41 -13.39
C LYS A 12 -9.57 0.08 -13.24
N GLU A 13 -10.84 0.41 -12.97
CA GLU A 13 -11.32 1.77 -12.70
C GLU A 13 -10.72 2.33 -11.39
N THR A 14 -10.68 1.53 -10.32
CA THR A 14 -10.02 1.94 -9.07
C THR A 14 -8.54 2.22 -9.28
N ALA A 15 -7.82 1.39 -10.05
CA ALA A 15 -6.41 1.60 -10.33
C ALA A 15 -6.14 2.88 -11.15
N ALA A 16 -7.01 3.18 -12.12
CA ALA A 16 -6.93 4.42 -12.90
C ALA A 16 -7.17 5.65 -12.03
N LEU A 17 -8.20 5.61 -11.16
CA LEU A 17 -8.50 6.70 -10.22
C LEU A 17 -7.34 6.94 -9.24
N VAL A 18 -6.78 5.88 -8.66
CA VAL A 18 -5.62 6.00 -7.75
C VAL A 18 -4.43 6.60 -8.47
N THR A 19 -4.18 6.20 -9.73
CA THR A 19 -3.10 6.78 -10.54
C THR A 19 -3.33 8.28 -10.75
N GLN A 20 -4.54 8.69 -11.11
CA GLN A 20 -4.89 10.11 -11.29
C GLN A 20 -4.72 10.92 -10.00
N VAL A 21 -5.15 10.39 -8.86
CA VAL A 21 -5.04 11.06 -7.55
C VAL A 21 -3.57 11.21 -7.14
N VAL A 22 -2.76 10.17 -7.30
CA VAL A 22 -1.32 10.22 -7.01
C VAL A 22 -0.61 11.20 -7.94
N ASP A 23 -1.02 11.26 -9.21
CA ASP A 23 -0.47 12.20 -10.18
C ASP A 23 -0.73 13.66 -9.80
N GLU A 24 -1.98 13.96 -9.42
CA GLU A 24 -2.38 15.28 -8.94
C GLU A 24 -1.65 15.65 -7.66
N LEU A 25 -1.53 14.72 -6.71
CA LEU A 25 -0.77 14.93 -5.48
C LEU A 25 0.71 15.23 -5.80
N ALA A 26 1.33 14.48 -6.70
CA ALA A 26 2.73 14.68 -7.07
C ALA A 26 2.95 16.04 -7.74
N ARG A 27 2.00 16.49 -8.58
CA ARG A 27 1.99 17.84 -9.15
C ARG A 27 1.84 18.91 -8.07
N HIS A 28 0.93 18.72 -7.11
CA HIS A 28 0.71 19.68 -6.03
C HIS A 28 1.91 19.81 -5.08
N LEU A 29 2.65 18.73 -4.86
CA LEU A 29 3.83 18.70 -4.00
C LEU A 29 5.12 19.17 -4.71
N THR A 30 5.11 19.23 -6.04
CA THR A 30 6.22 19.83 -6.80
C THR A 30 5.99 21.34 -6.77
N PRO A 31 6.87 22.14 -6.14
CA PRO A 31 6.63 23.57 -6.05
C PRO A 31 6.61 24.17 -7.45
N ASP A 32 5.49 24.79 -7.82
CA ASP A 32 5.48 25.82 -8.86
C ASP A 32 6.23 27.02 -8.27
N THR A 33 7.55 26.96 -8.30
CA THR A 33 8.33 28.18 -8.18
C THR A 33 7.91 29.02 -9.38
N VAL A 34 7.16 30.08 -9.11
CA VAL A 34 6.78 31.12 -10.07
C VAL A 34 8.08 31.80 -10.51
N HIS A 35 8.84 31.11 -11.35
CA HIS A 35 9.87 31.71 -12.15
C HIS A 35 9.18 32.20 -13.43
N PRO A 36 9.43 33.46 -13.84
CA PRO A 36 9.04 33.88 -15.18
C PRO A 36 9.60 32.86 -16.17
N PRO A 37 8.85 32.50 -17.23
CA PRO A 37 9.31 31.52 -18.20
C PRO A 37 10.68 31.94 -18.71
N ALA A 38 11.72 31.18 -18.34
CA ALA A 38 13.06 31.43 -18.80
C ALA A 38 13.16 31.03 -20.29
N GLU A 39 13.93 31.75 -21.08
CA GLU A 39 14.03 31.49 -22.53
C GLU A 39 15.22 30.56 -22.84
N GLY A 40 15.06 29.67 -23.82
CA GLY A 40 16.16 28.84 -24.32
C GLY A 40 16.62 27.75 -23.37
N ALA A 41 17.92 27.73 -23.02
CA ALA A 41 18.54 26.67 -22.21
C ALA A 41 17.96 26.59 -20.79
N ASP A 42 17.62 27.73 -20.20
CA ASP A 42 17.06 27.82 -18.86
C ASP A 42 15.67 27.16 -18.76
N ALA A 43 14.87 27.21 -19.83
CA ALA A 43 13.58 26.52 -19.92
C ALA A 43 13.72 24.99 -19.85
N ILE A 44 14.75 24.46 -20.52
CA ILE A 44 15.05 23.02 -20.57
C ILE A 44 15.53 22.55 -19.19
N ASP A 45 16.40 23.33 -18.55
CA ASP A 45 16.89 23.03 -17.20
C ASP A 45 15.76 23.12 -16.15
N ASP A 46 14.84 24.08 -16.28
CA ASP A 46 13.64 24.16 -15.45
C ASP A 46 12.71 22.95 -15.62
N ALA A 47 12.46 22.54 -16.87
CA ALA A 47 11.64 21.36 -17.16
C ALA A 47 12.27 20.08 -16.60
N ARG A 48 13.59 19.94 -16.75
CA ARG A 48 14.36 18.81 -16.19
C ARG A 48 14.29 18.80 -14.66
N ARG A 49 14.51 19.94 -14.01
CA ARG A 49 14.41 20.07 -12.55
C ARG A 49 13.03 19.66 -12.05
N ARG A 50 11.96 20.18 -12.64
CA ARG A 50 10.56 19.81 -12.30
C ARG A 50 10.29 18.31 -12.48
N ALA A 51 10.80 17.71 -13.55
CA ALA A 51 10.66 16.27 -13.78
C ALA A 51 11.38 15.43 -12.71
N LEU A 52 12.56 15.85 -12.27
CA LEU A 52 13.32 15.17 -11.21
C LEU A 52 12.67 15.34 -9.84
N GLU A 53 12.15 16.52 -9.51
CA GLU A 53 11.41 16.76 -8.28
C GLU A 53 10.15 15.89 -8.21
N ARG A 54 9.38 15.85 -9.31
CA ARG A 54 8.21 14.95 -9.42
C ARG A 54 8.60 13.48 -9.23
N LEU A 55 9.72 13.05 -9.82
CA LEU A 55 10.21 11.68 -9.64
C LEU A 55 10.57 11.39 -8.17
N HIS A 56 11.16 12.36 -7.47
CA HIS A 56 11.46 12.26 -6.04
C HIS A 56 10.19 12.09 -5.21
N VAL A 57 9.19 12.93 -5.44
CA VAL A 57 7.89 12.84 -4.75
C VAL A 57 7.23 11.48 -4.99
N LEU A 58 7.23 10.97 -6.22
CA LEU A 58 6.66 9.65 -6.52
C LEU A 58 7.42 8.52 -5.83
N ALA A 59 8.74 8.66 -5.64
CA ALA A 59 9.53 7.70 -4.86
C ALA A 59 9.12 7.72 -3.37
N ASP A 60 8.90 8.90 -2.80
CA ASP A 60 8.43 9.07 -1.43
C ASP A 60 7.03 8.49 -1.22
N VAL A 61 6.11 8.73 -2.17
CA VAL A 61 4.75 8.13 -2.15
C VAL A 61 4.84 6.61 -2.17
N LYS A 62 5.70 6.03 -3.02
CA LYS A 62 5.91 4.58 -3.08
C LYS A 62 6.42 4.02 -1.75
N GLU A 63 7.33 4.71 -1.08
CA GLU A 63 7.84 4.32 0.23
C GLU A 63 6.76 4.44 1.32
N ALA A 64 5.97 5.50 1.32
CA ALA A 64 4.84 5.67 2.22
C ALA A 64 3.80 4.53 2.05
N VAL A 65 3.44 4.20 0.81
CA VAL A 65 2.53 3.08 0.51
C VAL A 65 3.09 1.75 1.02
N ARG A 66 4.41 1.50 0.89
CA ARG A 66 5.03 0.27 1.45
C ARG A 66 4.86 0.17 2.95
N ARG A 67 5.04 1.27 3.69
CA ARG A 67 4.83 1.31 5.14
C ARG A 67 3.36 1.04 5.51
N LEU A 68 2.42 1.58 4.73
CA LEU A 68 0.99 1.30 4.91
C LEU A 68 0.65 -0.16 4.59
N GLU A 69 1.23 -0.76 3.55
CA GLU A 69 1.09 -2.19 3.25
C GLU A 69 1.58 -3.04 4.42
N ASP A 70 2.73 -2.68 5.02
CA ASP A 70 3.27 -3.38 6.18
C ASP A 70 2.33 -3.28 7.38
N GLN A 71 1.80 -2.09 7.67
CA GLN A 71 0.82 -1.88 8.75
C GLN A 71 -0.47 -2.69 8.50
N ALA A 72 -0.99 -2.68 7.28
CA ALA A 72 -2.18 -3.44 6.89
C ALA A 72 -1.96 -4.95 7.01
N ALA A 73 -0.78 -5.45 6.64
CA ALA A 73 -0.42 -6.86 6.82
C ALA A 73 -0.39 -7.28 8.30
N HIS A 74 0.16 -6.43 9.18
CA HIS A 74 0.14 -6.67 10.63
C HIS A 74 -1.27 -6.64 11.20
N ALA A 75 -2.10 -5.68 10.80
CA ALA A 75 -3.50 -5.59 11.23
C ALA A 75 -4.31 -6.80 10.77
N ALA A 76 -4.09 -7.27 9.53
CA ALA A 76 -4.72 -8.47 8.99
C ALA A 76 -4.30 -9.71 9.79
N ALA A 77 -3.01 -9.88 10.06
CA ALA A 77 -2.49 -11.01 10.85
C ALA A 77 -3.01 -10.99 12.31
N ALA A 78 -3.07 -9.81 12.94
CA ALA A 78 -3.66 -9.63 14.27
C ALA A 78 -5.15 -10.00 14.30
N SER A 79 -5.85 -9.82 13.18
CA SER A 79 -7.25 -10.23 12.98
C SER A 79 -7.41 -11.70 12.59
N GLY A 80 -6.30 -12.45 12.52
CA GLY A 80 -6.29 -13.89 12.24
C GLY A 80 -5.99 -14.27 10.79
N ALA A 81 -5.67 -13.31 9.91
CA ALA A 81 -5.37 -13.61 8.51
C ALA A 81 -4.07 -14.41 8.36
N GLY A 82 -4.11 -15.42 7.51
CA GLY A 82 -2.96 -16.24 7.13
C GLY A 82 -2.07 -15.61 6.05
N TYR A 83 -0.83 -16.10 5.90
CA TYR A 83 0.02 -15.74 4.76
C TYR A 83 -0.65 -15.97 3.38
N PRO A 84 -1.52 -16.99 3.19
CA PRO A 84 -2.28 -17.12 1.94
C PRO A 84 -3.21 -15.94 1.67
N GLU A 85 -3.98 -15.49 2.67
CA GLU A 85 -4.97 -14.40 2.54
C GLU A 85 -4.27 -13.05 2.33
N ILE A 86 -3.22 -12.78 3.12
CA ILE A 86 -2.39 -11.58 2.98
C ILE A 86 -1.71 -11.55 1.60
N GLY A 87 -1.18 -12.70 1.16
CA GLY A 87 -0.58 -12.79 -0.16
C GLY A 87 -1.59 -12.54 -1.28
N GLN A 88 -2.78 -13.15 -1.18
CA GLN A 88 -3.85 -12.98 -2.15
C GLN A 88 -4.29 -11.52 -2.30
N ALA A 89 -4.41 -10.77 -1.19
CA ALA A 89 -4.78 -9.36 -1.21
C ALA A 89 -3.82 -8.50 -2.06
N LEU A 90 -2.55 -8.89 -2.14
CA LEU A 90 -1.51 -8.19 -2.89
C LEU A 90 -1.08 -8.95 -4.16
N SER A 91 -1.88 -9.92 -4.61
CA SER A 91 -1.59 -10.76 -5.78
C SER A 91 -0.20 -11.42 -5.74
N MET A 92 0.25 -11.82 -4.55
CA MET A 92 1.49 -12.55 -4.33
C MET A 92 1.24 -13.94 -3.73
N SER A 93 2.17 -14.86 -3.95
CA SER A 93 2.06 -16.20 -3.36
C SER A 93 2.21 -16.15 -1.84
N ARG A 94 1.72 -17.19 -1.15
CA ARG A 94 1.96 -17.41 0.29
C ARG A 94 3.44 -17.26 0.67
N GLN A 95 4.33 -17.83 -0.15
CA GLN A 95 5.78 -17.77 0.11
C GLN A 95 6.33 -16.36 -0.12
N GLY A 96 5.80 -15.62 -1.10
CA GLY A 96 6.09 -14.20 -1.31
C GLY A 96 5.71 -13.37 -0.08
N ALA A 97 4.51 -13.56 0.44
CA ALA A 97 4.04 -12.90 1.66
C ALA A 97 4.93 -13.23 2.86
N ARG A 98 5.27 -14.51 3.06
CA ARG A 98 6.16 -14.93 4.16
C ARG A 98 7.56 -14.34 4.06
N ARG A 99 8.12 -14.26 2.84
CA ARG A 99 9.44 -13.65 2.62
C ARG A 99 9.42 -12.15 2.90
N ARG A 100 8.32 -11.48 2.57
CA ARG A 100 8.16 -10.03 2.79
C ARG A 100 7.93 -9.69 4.26
N TRP A 101 7.12 -10.47 4.97
CA TRP A 101 6.85 -10.30 6.40
C TRP A 101 7.25 -11.54 7.18
N PRO A 102 8.56 -11.78 7.39
CA PRO A 102 9.01 -12.92 8.18
C PRO A 102 8.52 -12.79 9.63
N GLY A 103 7.95 -13.88 10.17
CA GLY A 103 7.49 -13.91 11.56
C GLY A 103 6.17 -13.19 11.84
N LEU A 104 5.49 -12.68 10.81
CA LEU A 104 4.21 -11.97 10.94
C LEU A 104 3.13 -12.77 11.68
N ILE A 105 3.10 -14.07 11.43
CA ILE A 105 2.17 -15.01 12.04
C ILE A 105 2.95 -15.85 13.04
N THR A 106 2.80 -15.52 14.32
CA THR A 106 3.25 -16.35 15.44
C THR A 106 2.04 -17.06 16.04
N ASN A 107 2.22 -18.27 16.59
CA ASN A 107 1.14 -19.09 17.14
C ASN A 107 0.28 -18.41 18.23
N SER A 108 0.66 -17.22 18.68
CA SER A 108 -0.03 -16.40 19.68
C SER A 108 -1.38 -15.83 19.20
N THR A 109 -1.62 -15.70 17.88
CA THR A 109 -2.90 -15.20 17.33
C THR A 109 -4.02 -16.25 17.33
N HIS A 110 -3.75 -17.49 17.77
CA HIS A 110 -4.79 -18.46 18.13
C HIS A 110 -5.46 -18.17 19.49
N ARG A 111 -5.19 -17.03 20.13
CA ARG A 111 -5.94 -16.62 21.32
C ARG A 111 -7.27 -15.96 20.94
N ARG A 112 -8.12 -16.68 20.19
CA ARG A 112 -9.57 -16.41 20.28
C ARG A 112 -10.07 -17.01 21.58
N THR A 113 -10.36 -16.10 22.49
CA THR A 113 -11.32 -16.16 23.58
C THR A 113 -12.42 -17.22 23.36
N HIS A 114 -12.18 -18.43 23.83
CA HIS A 114 -13.28 -19.29 24.26
C HIS A 114 -13.92 -18.61 25.47
N SER A 115 -14.99 -17.83 25.25
CA SER A 115 -15.92 -17.54 26.34
C SER A 115 -16.54 -18.88 26.74
N PRO A 116 -16.39 -19.35 27.99
CA PRO A 116 -17.09 -20.53 28.44
C PRO A 116 -18.57 -20.20 28.49
N THR A 117 -19.37 -20.90 27.68
CA THR A 117 -20.83 -20.83 27.74
C THR A 117 -21.26 -21.24 29.16
N PRO A 118 -21.93 -20.38 29.95
CA PRO A 118 -22.47 -20.81 31.22
C PRO A 118 -23.63 -21.79 30.94
N ARG A 119 -23.44 -23.06 31.33
CA ARG A 119 -24.53 -24.04 31.41
C ARG A 119 -25.56 -23.51 32.42
N SER A 120 -26.76 -23.22 31.94
CA SER A 120 -27.92 -23.05 32.82
C SER A 120 -28.54 -24.42 33.07
N LEU A 121 -28.83 -24.68 34.35
CA LEU A 121 -29.50 -25.87 34.89
C LEU A 121 -30.99 -25.86 34.55
#